data_AF-A0A257UEQ3-F1
#
_entry.id   AF-A0A257UEQ3-F1
#
_cell.length_a   1.000
_cell.length_b   1.000
_cell.length_c   1.000
_cell.angle_alpha   90.00
_cell.angle_beta   90.00
_cell.angle_gamma   90.00
#
_symmetry.space_group_name_H-M   'P 1'
#
loop_
_entity.id
_entity.type
_entity.pdbx_description
1 polymer ?
#
loop_
_entity_poly.entity_id
_entity_poly.type
_entity_poly.pdbx_seq_one_letter_code
_entity_poly.pdbx_strand_id
1 'polypeptide(L)'
;MSTTSRQAAENQAGAKLPGPSGGARPNLPARREAPLPANRGELSEEKRVRLEQLAMRANLAHDLAKKAAVQFCRHSVEAGMALMEAQDLCPEGAWLAWLADHFDGSARTAQRYMQQASEVILLGDSSAELTLNHPEELSRLFSGALKRLQRQRTAASARGQSPAGVAVTHENGDVAFVDHNSSPEGDDPLATIVALFDELLAALRRTIASGQWLDDGPFVRDELERIRGDVDVCRLIVCDARAAAAALV
;
A
#
# COMPACT_ATOMS: atom_id res chain seq x y z
N MET A 1 47.51 38.77 39.05
CA MET A 1 48.49 37.76 38.63
C MET A 1 47.76 36.57 38.03
N SER A 2 48.24 36.10 36.88
CA SER A 2 47.87 34.86 36.18
C SER A 2 46.58 34.85 35.34
N THR A 3 46.75 35.42 34.15
CA THR A 3 46.12 35.07 32.88
C THR A 3 46.42 33.62 32.47
N THR A 4 45.44 32.86 31.98
CA THR A 4 45.61 31.65 31.14
C THR A 4 44.27 31.45 30.41
N SER A 5 44.08 31.89 29.17
CA SER A 5 44.72 31.46 27.92
C SER A 5 44.48 29.97 27.64
N ARG A 6 43.39 29.65 26.94
CA ARG A 6 43.27 28.40 26.18
C ARG A 6 42.47 28.60 24.91
N GLN A 7 43.22 28.92 23.87
CA GLN A 7 42.91 28.76 22.47
C GLN A 7 42.62 27.30 22.10
N ALA A 8 41.97 27.17 20.93
CA ALA A 8 42.07 26.09 19.96
C ALA A 8 41.18 24.86 20.16
N ALA A 9 40.12 24.79 19.34
CA ALA A 9 39.90 23.68 18.40
C ALA A 9 38.72 24.04 17.46
N GLU A 10 39.00 24.95 16.53
CA GLU A 10 38.17 25.21 15.36
C GLU A 10 38.42 24.09 14.36
N ASN A 11 37.59 23.04 14.39
CA ASN A 11 37.68 21.92 13.45
C ASN A 11 36.67 22.13 12.31
N GLN A 12 37.09 22.91 11.31
CA GLN A 12 36.48 22.95 9.98
C GLN A 12 36.80 21.64 9.24
N ALA A 13 35.99 20.60 9.46
CA ALA A 13 35.99 19.41 8.62
C ALA A 13 35.07 19.64 7.41
N GLY A 14 35.58 20.37 6.42
CA GLY A 14 34.99 20.46 5.09
C GLY A 14 35.05 19.10 4.40
N ALA A 15 34.04 18.26 4.59
CA ALA A 15 33.84 17.03 3.83
C ALA A 15 33.47 17.41 2.39
N LYS A 16 34.50 17.57 1.56
CA LYS A 16 34.43 17.67 0.10
C LYS A 16 33.76 16.41 -0.42
N LEU A 17 32.44 16.47 -0.61
CA LEU A 17 31.67 15.41 -1.24
C LEU A 17 32.30 15.13 -2.62
N PRO A 18 32.62 13.87 -2.94
CA PRO A 18 33.05 13.50 -4.27
C PRO A 18 31.90 13.84 -5.22
N GLY A 19 32.15 14.78 -6.13
CA GLY A 19 31.22 15.10 -7.20
C GLY A 19 30.82 13.82 -7.94
N PRO A 20 29.57 13.68 -8.40
CA PRO A 20 29.12 12.49 -9.10
C PRO A 20 30.03 12.30 -10.32
N SER A 21 30.90 11.29 -10.25
CA SER A 21 31.71 10.83 -11.38
C SER A 21 30.77 10.71 -12.57
N GLY A 22 31.00 11.55 -13.57
CA GLY A 22 30.32 11.52 -14.86
C GLY A 22 30.60 10.18 -15.51
N GLY A 23 29.81 9.19 -15.13
CA GLY A 23 29.73 7.92 -15.83
C GLY A 23 29.32 8.23 -17.24
N ALA A 24 30.30 8.18 -18.16
CA ALA A 24 30.10 8.24 -19.58
C ALA A 24 28.95 7.29 -19.92
N ARG A 25 27.79 7.87 -20.25
CA ARG A 25 26.64 7.08 -20.68
C ARG A 25 27.14 6.27 -21.87
N PRO A 26 27.06 4.92 -21.83
CA PRO A 26 27.44 4.12 -22.98
C PRO A 26 26.64 4.65 -24.16
N ASN A 27 27.37 4.99 -25.22
CA ASN A 27 26.83 5.49 -26.47
C ASN A 27 25.90 4.43 -27.05
N LEU A 28 24.63 4.47 -26.64
CA LEU A 28 23.58 3.59 -27.12
C LEU A 28 23.51 3.81 -28.63
N PRO A 29 23.78 2.78 -29.46
CA PRO A 29 23.76 2.93 -30.89
C PRO A 29 22.40 3.51 -31.28
N ALA A 30 22.43 4.58 -32.07
CA ALA A 30 21.25 5.28 -32.57
C ALA A 30 20.17 4.25 -32.87
N ARG A 31 19.14 4.25 -32.02
CA ARG A 31 18.03 3.29 -32.06
C ARG A 31 17.40 3.48 -33.43
N ARG A 32 17.79 2.64 -34.40
CA ARG A 32 17.22 2.60 -35.73
C ARG A 32 15.72 2.51 -35.49
N GLU A 33 15.01 3.59 -35.77
CA GLU A 33 13.56 3.63 -35.69
C GLU A 33 13.06 2.62 -36.71
N ALA A 34 12.83 1.39 -36.24
CA ALA A 34 12.18 0.38 -37.02
C ALA A 34 10.86 1.01 -37.50
N PRO A 35 10.57 0.99 -38.81
CA PRO A 35 9.34 1.55 -39.35
C PRO A 35 8.18 0.98 -38.54
N LEU A 36 7.49 1.87 -37.80
CA LEU A 36 6.31 1.48 -37.04
C LEU A 36 5.36 0.78 -38.02
N PRO A 37 4.90 -0.45 -37.73
CA PRO A 37 4.01 -1.15 -38.62
C PRO A 37 2.77 -0.28 -38.85
N ALA A 38 2.58 0.17 -40.09
CA ALA A 38 1.53 1.09 -40.50
C ALA A 38 0.11 0.50 -40.38
N ASN A 39 0.00 -0.75 -39.89
CA ASN A 39 -1.25 -1.47 -39.76
C ASN A 39 -1.80 -1.35 -38.33
N ARG A 40 -2.03 -0.11 -37.87
CA ARG A 40 -2.80 0.16 -36.65
C ARG A 40 -4.27 0.02 -37.05
N GLY A 41 -4.73 -1.22 -37.15
CA GLY A 41 -6.07 -1.57 -37.64
C GLY A 41 -7.12 -0.63 -37.09
N GLU A 42 -7.90 -0.03 -37.98
CA GLU A 42 -8.92 0.94 -37.60
C GLU A 42 -9.87 0.29 -36.59
N LEU A 43 -9.86 0.78 -35.35
CA LEU A 43 -10.84 0.38 -34.34
C LEU A 43 -12.22 0.69 -34.90
N SER A 44 -13.09 -0.32 -34.94
CA SER A 44 -14.50 -0.13 -35.32
C SER A 44 -15.13 0.94 -34.44
N GLU A 45 -16.07 1.69 -35.00
CA GLU A 45 -16.72 2.80 -34.29
C GLU A 45 -17.36 2.34 -32.96
N GLU A 46 -17.96 1.15 -32.96
CA GLU A 46 -18.51 0.52 -31.75
C GLU A 46 -17.46 0.32 -30.64
N LYS A 47 -16.25 -0.14 -31.00
CA LYS A 47 -15.16 -0.30 -30.04
C LYS A 47 -14.71 1.05 -29.50
N ARG A 48 -14.69 2.10 -30.32
CA ARG A 48 -14.34 3.46 -29.88
C ARG A 48 -15.36 3.98 -28.86
N VAL A 49 -16.65 3.92 -29.19
CA VAL A 49 -17.74 4.32 -28.28
C VAL A 49 -17.68 3.52 -26.96
N ARG A 50 -17.42 2.21 -27.04
CA ARG A 50 -17.30 1.38 -25.83
C ARG A 50 -16.10 1.77 -24.97
N LEU A 51 -14.95 2.06 -25.58
CA LEU A 51 -13.76 2.52 -24.88
C LEU A 51 -14.01 3.88 -24.19
N GLU A 52 -14.72 4.79 -24.84
CA GLU A 52 -15.11 6.08 -24.24
C GLU A 52 -16.02 5.90 -23.01
N GLN A 53 -17.01 5.02 -23.10
CA GLN A 53 -17.87 4.69 -21.95
C GLN A 53 -17.08 4.08 -20.79
N LEU A 54 -16.15 3.16 -21.08
CA LEU A 54 -15.29 2.57 -20.06
C LEU A 54 -14.36 3.61 -19.43
N ALA A 55 -13.78 4.50 -20.23
CA ALA A 55 -12.95 5.60 -19.73
C ALA A 55 -13.74 6.52 -18.80
N MET A 56 -14.99 6.87 -19.16
CA MET A 56 -15.87 7.66 -18.29
C MET A 56 -16.14 6.96 -16.95
N ARG A 57 -16.48 5.67 -16.97
CA ARG A 57 -16.72 4.88 -15.75
C ARG A 57 -15.47 4.75 -14.88
N ALA A 58 -14.32 4.50 -15.50
CA ALA A 58 -13.05 4.38 -14.80
C ALA A 58 -12.66 5.69 -14.09
N ASN A 59 -12.80 6.82 -14.78
CA ASN A 59 -12.55 8.14 -14.20
C ASN A 59 -13.50 8.43 -13.04
N LEU A 60 -14.80 8.12 -13.20
CA LEU A 60 -15.78 8.29 -12.11
C LEU A 60 -15.42 7.43 -10.88
N ALA A 61 -15.10 6.15 -11.08
CA ALA A 61 -14.71 5.26 -9.98
C ALA A 61 -13.44 5.72 -9.28
N HIS A 62 -12.44 6.20 -10.04
CA HIS A 62 -11.22 6.78 -9.50
C HIS A 62 -11.48 8.02 -8.63
N ASP A 63 -12.36 8.92 -9.09
CA ASP A 63 -12.74 10.10 -8.33
C ASP A 63 -13.48 9.76 -7.02
N LEU A 64 -14.33 8.73 -7.05
CA LEU A 64 -14.99 8.21 -5.84
C LEU A 64 -13.98 7.58 -4.87
N ALA A 65 -13.05 6.77 -5.37
CA ALA A 65 -12.00 6.16 -4.56
C ALA A 65 -11.10 7.22 -3.90
N LYS A 66 -10.74 8.28 -4.64
CA LYS A 66 -10.03 9.43 -4.09
C LYS A 66 -10.79 10.09 -2.93
N LYS A 67 -12.09 10.37 -3.12
CA LYS A 67 -12.93 10.97 -2.06
C LYS A 67 -13.03 10.08 -0.83
N ALA A 68 -13.21 8.77 -1.01
CA ALA A 68 -13.26 7.81 0.08
C ALA A 68 -11.92 7.74 0.84
N ALA A 69 -10.79 7.75 0.14
CA ALA A 69 -9.47 7.76 0.78
C ALA A 69 -9.24 9.00 1.65
N VAL A 70 -9.70 10.16 1.19
CA VAL A 70 -9.64 11.42 1.97
C VAL A 70 -10.49 11.32 3.23
N GLN A 71 -11.74 10.85 3.08
CA GLN A 71 -12.65 10.65 4.22
C GLN A 71 -12.08 9.65 5.23
N PHE A 72 -11.49 8.55 4.75
CA PHE A 72 -10.81 7.57 5.58
C PHE A 72 -9.69 8.21 6.41
N CYS A 73 -8.80 8.98 5.78
CA CYS A 73 -7.71 9.67 6.49
C CYS A 73 -8.24 10.67 7.53
N ARG A 74 -9.35 11.35 7.24
CA ARG A 74 -9.95 12.29 8.20
C ARG A 74 -10.48 11.55 9.42
N HIS A 75 -11.28 10.51 9.20
CA HIS A 75 -11.88 9.73 10.27
C HIS A 75 -10.84 8.94 11.07
N SER A 76 -9.75 8.48 10.44
CA SER A 76 -8.68 7.77 11.15
C SER A 76 -7.92 8.70 12.11
N VAL A 77 -7.73 9.97 11.72
CA VAL A 77 -7.14 11.00 12.59
C VAL A 77 -8.10 11.38 13.73
N GLU A 78 -9.38 11.61 13.42
CA GLU A 78 -10.43 11.86 14.43
C GLU A 78 -10.50 10.73 15.47
N ALA A 79 -10.55 9.48 15.01
CA ALA A 79 -10.53 8.30 15.88
C ALA A 79 -9.25 8.21 16.70
N GLY A 80 -8.09 8.52 16.09
CA GLY A 80 -6.80 8.53 16.78
C GLY A 80 -6.74 9.54 17.92
N MET A 81 -7.29 10.74 17.73
CA MET A 81 -7.38 11.77 18.76
C MET A 81 -8.29 11.33 19.92
N ALA A 82 -9.45 10.76 19.60
CA ALA A 82 -10.36 10.22 20.62
C ALA A 82 -9.73 9.06 21.42
N LEU A 83 -8.97 8.19 20.75
CA LEU A 83 -8.27 7.08 21.40
C LEU A 83 -7.14 7.56 22.32
N MET A 84 -6.43 8.63 21.95
CA MET A 84 -5.43 9.26 22.83
C MET A 84 -6.06 9.83 24.09
N GLU A 85 -7.17 10.57 23.95
CA GLU A 85 -7.91 11.11 25.10
C GLU A 85 -8.42 9.98 26.01
N ALA A 86 -8.96 8.91 25.42
CA ALA A 86 -9.38 7.73 26.18
C ALA A 86 -8.21 7.03 26.89
N GLN A 87 -7.04 6.96 26.25
CA GLN A 87 -5.84 6.38 26.85
C GLN A 87 -5.38 7.19 28.07
N ASP A 88 -5.41 8.52 28.00
CA ASP A 88 -5.01 9.41 29.10
C ASP A 88 -5.95 9.32 30.31
N LEU A 89 -7.22 8.96 30.10
CA LEU A 89 -8.21 8.75 31.15
C LEU A 89 -8.16 7.34 31.77
N CYS A 90 -7.50 6.39 31.11
CA CYS A 90 -7.43 5.00 31.60
C CYS A 90 -6.37 4.83 32.70
N PRO A 91 -6.64 4.03 33.74
CA PRO A 91 -5.62 3.61 34.69
C PRO A 91 -4.46 2.87 34.00
N GLU A 92 -3.26 2.95 34.58
CA GLU A 92 -2.09 2.21 34.10
C GLU A 92 -2.42 0.71 33.98
N GLY A 93 -2.13 0.14 32.80
CA GLY A 93 -2.40 -1.28 32.50
C GLY A 93 -3.84 -1.63 32.14
N ALA A 94 -4.82 -0.74 32.33
CA ALA A 94 -6.22 -1.00 31.97
C ALA A 94 -6.55 -0.74 30.49
N TRP A 95 -5.66 -0.07 29.76
CA TRP A 95 -5.88 0.37 28.37
C TRP A 95 -6.30 -0.76 27.43
N LEU A 96 -5.61 -1.90 27.43
CA LEU A 96 -5.89 -2.98 26.48
C LEU A 96 -7.25 -3.66 26.74
N ALA A 97 -7.65 -3.78 28.01
CA ALA A 97 -8.96 -4.32 28.38
C ALA A 97 -10.07 -3.34 27.96
N TRP A 98 -9.90 -2.05 28.27
CA TRP A 98 -10.83 -1.02 27.85
C TRP A 98 -11.01 -1.00 26.33
N LEU A 99 -9.91 -1.08 25.59
CA LEU A 99 -9.93 -1.05 24.14
C LEU A 99 -10.68 -2.25 23.54
N ALA A 100 -10.50 -3.45 24.11
CA ALA A 100 -11.22 -4.65 23.65
C ALA A 100 -12.74 -4.55 23.88
N ASP A 101 -13.17 -3.84 24.92
CA ASP A 101 -14.59 -3.69 25.26
C ASP A 101 -15.28 -2.53 24.51
N HIS A 102 -14.53 -1.51 24.07
CA HIS A 102 -15.11 -0.25 23.57
C HIS A 102 -14.75 0.10 22.12
N PHE A 103 -13.77 -0.57 21.51
CA PHE A 103 -13.34 -0.28 20.14
C PHE A 103 -13.52 -1.52 19.26
N ASP A 104 -14.32 -1.39 18.21
CA ASP A 104 -14.60 -2.49 17.26
C ASP A 104 -13.38 -2.91 16.43
N GLY A 105 -12.27 -2.16 16.51
CA GLY A 105 -11.03 -2.46 15.82
C GLY A 105 -10.00 -3.19 16.69
N SER A 106 -8.96 -3.70 16.04
CA SER A 106 -7.82 -4.29 16.76
C SER A 106 -7.00 -3.24 17.51
N ALA A 107 -6.26 -3.66 18.55
CA ALA A 107 -5.31 -2.80 19.25
C ALA A 107 -4.26 -2.16 18.31
N ARG A 108 -3.86 -2.89 17.27
CA ARG A 108 -2.96 -2.39 16.22
C ARG A 108 -3.61 -1.28 15.39
N THR A 109 -4.89 -1.43 15.03
CA THR A 109 -5.64 -0.39 14.31
C THR A 109 -5.71 0.88 15.14
N ALA A 110 -6.05 0.75 16.42
CA ALA A 110 -6.06 1.87 17.37
C ALA A 110 -4.70 2.58 17.43
N GLN A 111 -3.62 1.81 17.61
CA GLN A 111 -2.26 2.36 17.64
C GLN A 111 -1.90 3.12 16.35
N ARG A 112 -2.30 2.62 15.17
CA ARG A 112 -2.07 3.32 13.90
C ARG A 112 -2.84 4.63 13.81
N TYR A 113 -4.10 4.63 14.25
CA TYR A 113 -4.91 5.85 14.29
C TYR A 113 -4.30 6.89 15.24
N MET A 114 -3.89 6.45 16.44
CA MET A 114 -3.17 7.30 17.40
C MET A 114 -1.86 7.82 16.80
N GLN A 115 -1.07 7.00 16.12
CA GLN A 115 0.15 7.46 15.45
C GLN A 115 -0.15 8.54 14.39
N GLN A 116 -1.18 8.35 13.56
CA GLN A 116 -1.59 9.33 12.56
C GLN A 116 -2.02 10.65 13.22
N ALA A 117 -2.81 10.57 14.29
CA ALA A 117 -3.19 11.74 15.08
C ALA A 117 -1.97 12.44 15.68
N SER A 118 -1.01 11.69 16.24
CA SER A 118 0.24 12.23 16.80
C SER A 118 1.04 12.99 15.75
N GLU A 119 1.16 12.44 14.54
CA GLU A 119 1.88 13.07 13.43
C GLU A 119 1.20 14.38 13.01
N VAL A 120 -0.14 14.42 12.97
CA VAL A 120 -0.91 15.64 12.68
C VAL A 120 -0.71 16.69 13.77
N ILE A 121 -0.77 16.31 15.04
CA ILE A 121 -0.53 17.21 16.18
C ILE A 121 0.90 17.77 16.14
N LEU A 122 1.89 16.92 15.85
CA LEU A 122 3.30 17.33 15.72
C LEU A 122 3.54 18.31 14.57
N LEU A 123 2.78 18.20 13.48
CA LEU A 123 2.84 19.13 12.35
C LEU A 123 2.20 20.50 12.67
N GLY A 124 1.46 20.63 13.78
CA GLY A 124 0.96 21.90 14.33
C GLY A 124 -0.09 22.61 13.47
N ASP A 125 -0.34 23.89 13.78
CA ASP A 125 -1.36 24.74 13.14
C ASP A 125 -1.18 24.92 11.62
N SER A 126 0.04 24.69 11.10
CA SER A 126 0.28 24.61 9.65
C SER A 126 -0.51 23.46 8.98
N SER A 127 -0.98 22.47 9.75
CA SER A 127 -1.72 21.31 9.28
C SER A 127 -3.25 21.51 9.27
N ALA A 128 -3.79 22.40 10.11
CA ALA A 128 -5.23 22.73 10.10
C ALA A 128 -5.68 23.36 8.77
N GLU A 129 -4.77 24.08 8.11
CA GLU A 129 -4.97 24.61 6.76
C GLU A 129 -4.84 23.52 5.67
N LEU A 130 -4.02 22.48 5.90
CA LEU A 130 -3.80 21.36 4.97
C LEU A 130 -4.91 20.29 5.03
N THR A 131 -5.43 19.97 6.22
CA THR A 131 -6.37 18.85 6.45
C THR A 131 -7.78 19.15 5.93
N LEU A 132 -8.20 20.42 5.89
CA LEU A 132 -9.50 20.83 5.35
C LEU A 132 -9.45 21.22 3.87
N ASN A 133 -8.33 21.77 3.37
CA ASN A 133 -8.27 22.34 2.02
C ASN A 133 -7.41 21.57 1.02
N HIS A 134 -6.53 20.65 1.47
CA HIS A 134 -5.55 19.99 0.58
C HIS A 134 -5.40 18.48 0.82
N PRO A 135 -6.43 17.66 0.54
CA PRO A 135 -6.36 16.20 0.63
C PRO A 135 -5.23 15.55 -0.20
N GLU A 136 -4.83 16.20 -1.28
CA GLU A 136 -3.71 15.81 -2.16
C GLU A 136 -2.39 15.74 -1.38
N GLU A 137 -2.16 16.66 -0.44
CA GLU A 137 -0.95 16.72 0.40
C GLU A 137 -0.92 15.58 1.42
N LEU A 138 -2.06 15.23 2.03
CA LEU A 138 -2.17 14.04 2.89
C LEU A 138 -1.87 12.76 2.09
N SER A 139 -2.46 12.61 0.91
CA SER A 139 -2.18 11.47 0.03
C SER A 139 -0.71 11.40 -0.39
N ARG A 140 -0.05 12.57 -0.55
CA ARG A 140 1.38 12.69 -0.85
C ARG A 140 2.26 12.31 0.34
N LEU A 141 1.89 12.71 1.55
CA LEU A 141 2.56 12.32 2.80
C LEU A 141 2.46 10.81 3.03
N PHE A 142 1.28 10.21 2.84
CA PHE A 142 1.07 8.76 2.89
C PHE A 142 1.84 8.02 1.80
N SER A 143 1.81 8.49 0.56
CA SER A 143 2.61 7.92 -0.53
C SER A 143 4.12 7.98 -0.23
N GLY A 144 4.56 9.06 0.42
CA GLY A 144 5.93 9.21 0.91
C GLY A 144 6.27 8.20 2.02
N ALA A 145 5.39 8.01 2.98
CA ALA A 145 5.54 7.04 4.06
C ALA A 145 5.55 5.59 3.55
N LEU A 146 4.65 5.24 2.64
CA LEU A 146 4.60 3.92 1.98
C LEU A 146 5.87 3.65 1.15
N LYS A 147 6.37 4.65 0.42
CA LYS A 147 7.66 4.54 -0.30
C LYS A 147 8.84 4.35 0.66
N ARG A 148 8.84 5.00 1.83
CA ARG A 148 9.87 4.79 2.86
C ARG A 148 9.82 3.36 3.41
N LEU A 149 8.63 2.85 3.73
CA LEU A 149 8.42 1.46 4.16
C LEU A 149 8.87 0.45 3.10
N GLN A 150 8.49 0.66 1.83
CA GLN A 150 8.89 -0.23 0.74
C GLN A 150 10.41 -0.21 0.52
N ARG A 151 11.05 0.97 0.65
CA ARG A 151 12.51 1.10 0.62
C ARG A 151 13.18 0.38 1.78
N GLN A 152 12.63 0.50 2.99
CA GLN A 152 13.13 -0.22 4.17
C GLN A 152 13.05 -1.74 3.96
N ARG A 153 11.96 -2.24 3.38
CA ARG A 153 11.79 -3.67 3.02
C ARG A 153 12.80 -4.13 1.98
N THR A 154 12.99 -3.37 0.91
CA THR A 154 14.03 -3.70 -0.10
C THR A 154 15.44 -3.60 0.46
N ALA A 155 15.70 -2.67 1.39
CA ALA A 155 17.01 -2.51 2.03
C ALA A 155 17.29 -3.58 3.11
N ALA A 156 16.26 -4.14 3.73
CA ALA A 156 16.37 -5.31 4.60
C ALA A 156 16.66 -6.58 3.76
N SER A 157 15.96 -6.74 2.63
CA SER A 157 16.20 -7.84 1.68
C SER A 157 17.60 -7.78 1.05
N ALA A 158 18.10 -6.58 0.72
CA ALA A 158 19.45 -6.38 0.19
C ALA A 158 20.56 -6.62 1.23
N ARG A 159 20.24 -6.56 2.53
CA ARG A 159 21.19 -6.81 3.63
C ARG A 159 21.41 -8.30 3.91
N GLY A 160 20.90 -9.20 3.07
CA GLY A 160 21.14 -10.64 3.24
C GLY A 160 20.50 -11.21 4.51
N GLN A 161 19.57 -10.49 5.14
CA GLN A 161 18.60 -11.09 6.06
C GLN A 161 17.58 -11.85 5.21
N SER A 162 18.07 -12.87 4.51
CA SER A 162 17.24 -13.92 3.96
C SER A 162 16.77 -14.72 5.18
N PRO A 163 15.46 -14.81 5.47
CA PRO A 163 14.99 -15.91 6.30
C PRO A 163 15.45 -17.20 5.61
N ALA A 164 16.04 -18.11 6.39
CA ALA A 164 16.63 -19.33 5.90
C ALA A 164 15.62 -20.05 4.98
N GLY A 165 16.01 -20.30 3.73
CA GLY A 165 15.16 -20.98 2.76
C GLY A 165 14.82 -22.37 3.25
N VAL A 166 13.53 -22.61 3.47
CA VAL A 166 12.98 -23.95 3.67
C VAL A 166 12.89 -24.61 2.29
N ALA A 167 13.77 -25.58 2.05
CA ALA A 167 13.67 -26.47 0.91
C ALA A 167 12.44 -27.37 1.10
N VAL A 168 11.40 -27.15 0.29
CA VAL A 168 10.27 -28.07 0.18
C VAL A 168 10.59 -29.06 -0.94
N THR A 169 10.96 -30.28 -0.56
CA THR A 169 10.96 -31.44 -1.46
C THR A 169 9.53 -31.93 -1.61
N HIS A 170 8.94 -31.78 -2.81
CA HIS A 170 7.68 -32.41 -3.18
C HIS A 170 7.96 -33.81 -3.75
N GLU A 171 7.68 -34.84 -2.97
CA GLU A 171 7.47 -36.21 -3.46
C GLU A 171 6.03 -36.31 -3.97
N ASN A 172 5.87 -36.26 -5.30
CA ASN A 172 4.87 -36.98 -6.10
C ASN A 172 4.58 -36.16 -7.37
N GLY A 173 5.13 -36.67 -8.47
CA GLY A 173 4.94 -36.11 -9.80
C GLY A 173 3.52 -36.37 -10.28
N ASP A 174 2.75 -35.30 -10.39
CA ASP A 174 1.85 -35.10 -11.52
C ASP A 174 1.58 -33.60 -11.65
N VAL A 175 2.17 -32.97 -12.67
CA VAL A 175 2.01 -31.53 -12.93
C VAL A 175 0.97 -31.38 -14.02
N ALA A 176 -0.31 -31.32 -13.63
CA ALA A 176 -1.35 -30.83 -14.51
C ALA A 176 -1.08 -29.34 -14.77
N PHE A 177 -0.54 -29.03 -15.94
CA PHE A 177 -0.36 -27.66 -16.40
C PHE A 177 -1.74 -27.10 -16.72
N VAL A 178 -2.30 -26.29 -15.82
CA VAL A 178 -3.53 -25.56 -16.09
C VAL A 178 -3.23 -24.52 -17.16
N ASP A 179 -3.68 -24.77 -18.38
CA ASP A 179 -3.50 -23.86 -19.51
C ASP A 179 -4.37 -22.62 -19.31
N HIS A 180 -3.80 -21.57 -18.71
CA HIS A 180 -4.46 -20.28 -18.48
C HIS A 180 -4.63 -19.45 -19.77
N ASN A 181 -4.27 -19.98 -20.94
CA ASN A 181 -4.34 -19.27 -22.21
C ASN A 181 -5.61 -19.53 -23.03
N SER A 182 -6.57 -20.30 -22.51
CA SER A 182 -7.90 -20.37 -23.11
C SER A 182 -8.64 -19.06 -22.78
N SER A 183 -8.48 -18.04 -23.63
CA SER A 183 -9.16 -16.75 -23.47
C SER A 183 -10.67 -16.95 -23.71
N PRO A 184 -11.51 -16.82 -22.68
CA PRO A 184 -12.94 -17.00 -22.84
C PRO A 184 -13.50 -15.74 -23.53
N GLU A 185 -13.79 -15.84 -24.82
CA GLU A 185 -14.52 -14.82 -25.56
C GLU A 185 -15.92 -14.67 -24.95
N GLY A 186 -16.10 -13.67 -24.07
CA GLY A 186 -17.40 -13.30 -23.50
C GLY A 186 -17.45 -13.15 -21.98
N ASP A 187 -16.36 -13.41 -21.26
CA ASP A 187 -16.40 -13.36 -19.80
C ASP A 187 -16.50 -11.94 -19.25
N ASP A 188 -17.51 -11.74 -18.40
CA ASP A 188 -17.72 -10.53 -17.61
C ASP A 188 -16.42 -10.20 -16.84
N PRO A 189 -15.69 -9.12 -17.18
CA PRO A 189 -14.40 -8.82 -16.58
C PRO A 189 -14.52 -8.59 -15.06
N LEU A 190 -15.69 -8.16 -14.57
CA LEU A 190 -15.93 -8.06 -13.14
C LEU A 190 -16.09 -9.45 -12.50
N ALA A 191 -16.66 -10.42 -13.19
CA ALA A 191 -16.72 -11.80 -12.71
C ALA A 191 -15.31 -12.41 -12.59
N THR A 192 -14.43 -12.16 -13.58
CA THR A 192 -13.02 -12.59 -13.51
C THR A 192 -12.28 -11.95 -12.35
N ILE A 193 -12.47 -10.64 -12.12
CA ILE A 193 -11.83 -9.94 -10.99
C ILE A 193 -12.34 -10.48 -9.65
N VAL A 194 -13.64 -10.72 -9.50
CA VAL A 194 -14.20 -11.34 -8.28
C VAL A 194 -13.64 -12.74 -8.07
N ALA A 195 -13.51 -13.55 -9.12
CA ALA A 195 -12.91 -14.88 -9.02
C ALA A 195 -11.45 -14.83 -8.56
N LEU A 196 -10.66 -13.87 -9.05
CA LEU A 196 -9.28 -13.65 -8.58
C LEU A 196 -9.23 -13.24 -7.10
N PHE A 197 -10.16 -12.38 -6.65
CA PHE A 197 -10.28 -12.04 -5.24
C PHE A 197 -10.63 -13.25 -4.38
N ASP A 198 -11.58 -14.08 -4.83
CA ASP A 198 -11.96 -15.33 -4.15
C ASP A 198 -10.79 -16.31 -4.06
N GLU A 199 -10.00 -16.45 -5.12
CA GLU A 199 -8.80 -17.29 -5.14
C GLU A 199 -7.72 -16.76 -4.19
N LEU A 200 -7.47 -15.46 -4.19
CA LEU A 200 -6.51 -14.81 -3.29
C LEU A 200 -6.93 -14.96 -1.82
N LEU A 201 -8.21 -14.77 -1.51
CA LEU A 201 -8.75 -14.97 -0.16
C LEU A 201 -8.65 -16.44 0.27
N ALA A 202 -8.95 -17.38 -0.65
CA ALA A 202 -8.79 -18.80 -0.38
C ALA A 202 -7.32 -19.17 -0.13
N ALA A 203 -6.39 -18.59 -0.90
CA ALA A 203 -4.95 -18.76 -0.69
C ALA A 203 -4.52 -18.18 0.67
N LEU A 204 -4.93 -16.95 1.02
CA LEU A 204 -4.64 -16.34 2.31
C LEU A 204 -5.20 -17.16 3.48
N ARG A 205 -6.42 -17.70 3.35
CA ARG A 205 -7.01 -18.60 4.36
C ARG A 205 -6.24 -19.91 4.47
N ARG A 206 -5.84 -20.52 3.35
CA ARG A 206 -5.02 -21.75 3.33
C ARG A 206 -3.65 -21.53 3.92
N THR A 207 -3.05 -20.36 3.65
CA THR A 207 -1.89 -19.86 4.38
C THR A 207 -2.32 -19.81 5.82
N ILE A 208 -3.09 -18.83 6.32
CA ILE A 208 -3.46 -18.66 7.76
C ILE A 208 -3.90 -19.94 8.52
N ALA A 209 -4.43 -20.97 7.86
CA ALA A 209 -4.73 -22.27 8.47
C ALA A 209 -3.52 -23.22 8.61
N SER A 210 -2.55 -23.20 7.68
CA SER A 210 -1.42 -24.15 7.63
C SER A 210 -0.38 -23.99 8.73
N GLY A 211 -0.44 -22.89 9.48
CA GLY A 211 0.56 -22.49 10.47
C GLY A 211 1.97 -22.23 9.90
N GLN A 212 2.18 -22.22 8.59
CA GLN A 212 3.54 -22.15 8.01
C GLN A 212 4.31 -20.84 8.30
N TRP A 213 3.67 -19.81 8.85
CA TRP A 213 4.32 -18.57 9.33
C TRP A 213 4.61 -18.57 10.84
N LEU A 214 4.34 -19.66 11.58
CA LEU A 214 4.61 -19.69 13.02
C LEU A 214 6.09 -19.45 13.34
N ASP A 215 7.00 -19.83 12.44
CA ASP A 215 8.44 -19.58 12.57
C ASP A 215 8.81 -18.09 12.40
N ASP A 216 7.95 -17.30 11.74
CA ASP A 216 8.14 -15.86 11.56
C ASP A 216 7.49 -15.02 12.69
N GLY A 217 6.89 -15.68 13.68
CA GLY A 217 6.32 -15.08 14.88
C GLY A 217 4.86 -14.60 14.74
N PRO A 218 4.22 -14.26 15.87
CA PRO A 218 2.79 -13.92 15.93
C PRO A 218 2.40 -12.69 15.08
N PHE A 219 3.36 -11.80 14.80
CA PHE A 219 3.17 -10.61 13.98
C PHE A 219 2.76 -10.93 12.53
N VAL A 220 3.23 -12.04 11.96
CA VAL A 220 2.92 -12.40 10.57
C VAL A 220 1.47 -12.87 10.43
N ARG A 221 0.92 -13.52 11.45
CA ARG A 221 -0.49 -13.91 11.47
C ARG A 221 -1.40 -12.69 11.41
N ASP A 222 -1.16 -11.70 12.26
CA ASP A 222 -1.97 -10.48 12.34
C ASP A 222 -1.89 -9.67 11.04
N GLU A 223 -0.72 -9.66 10.39
CA GLU A 223 -0.53 -8.99 9.10
C GLU A 223 -1.23 -9.73 7.95
N LEU A 224 -1.24 -11.06 7.95
CA LEU A 224 -1.98 -11.87 6.98
C LEU A 224 -3.50 -11.71 7.16
N GLU A 225 -3.98 -11.67 8.41
CA GLU A 225 -5.38 -11.37 8.74
C GLU A 225 -5.77 -9.95 8.29
N ARG A 226 -4.88 -8.96 8.45
CA ARG A 226 -5.07 -7.60 7.94
C ARG A 226 -5.18 -7.57 6.42
N ILE A 227 -4.24 -8.22 5.73
CA ILE A 227 -4.26 -8.32 4.26
C ILE A 227 -5.56 -9.00 3.81
N ARG A 228 -6.01 -10.05 4.52
CA ARG A 228 -7.31 -10.69 4.24
C ARG A 228 -8.46 -9.69 4.35
N GLY A 229 -8.51 -8.90 5.44
CA GLY A 229 -9.52 -7.86 5.62
C GLY A 229 -9.52 -6.80 4.50
N ASP A 230 -8.34 -6.30 4.13
CA ASP A 230 -8.20 -5.33 3.03
C ASP A 230 -8.71 -5.92 1.69
N VAL A 231 -8.40 -7.20 1.42
CA VAL A 231 -8.81 -7.92 0.21
C VAL A 231 -10.32 -8.18 0.21
N ASP A 232 -10.92 -8.54 1.35
CA ASP A 232 -12.38 -8.70 1.51
C ASP A 232 -13.14 -7.39 1.24
N VAL A 233 -12.62 -6.25 1.73
CA VAL A 233 -13.22 -4.92 1.46
C VAL A 233 -13.14 -4.59 -0.03
N CYS A 234 -11.99 -4.83 -0.67
CA CYS A 234 -11.85 -4.63 -2.12
C CYS A 234 -12.85 -5.49 -2.91
N ARG A 235 -13.02 -6.75 -2.50
CA ARG A 235 -13.98 -7.66 -3.12
C ARG A 235 -15.42 -7.15 -2.99
N LEU A 236 -15.83 -6.66 -1.82
CA LEU A 236 -17.16 -6.09 -1.60
C LEU A 236 -17.44 -4.90 -2.54
N ILE A 237 -16.49 -3.98 -2.66
CA ILE A 237 -16.61 -2.82 -3.56
C ILE A 237 -16.80 -3.27 -5.02
N VAL A 238 -16.07 -4.29 -5.46
CA VAL A 238 -16.20 -4.84 -6.81
C VAL A 238 -17.55 -5.53 -7.02
N CYS A 239 -18.04 -6.28 -6.03
CA CYS A 239 -19.37 -6.89 -6.06
C CYS A 239 -20.49 -5.83 -6.15
N ASP A 240 -20.42 -4.76 -5.37
CA ASP A 240 -21.38 -3.66 -5.40
C ASP A 240 -21.37 -2.94 -6.76
N ALA A 241 -20.18 -2.70 -7.31
CA ALA A 241 -20.04 -2.12 -8.64
C ALA A 241 -20.64 -3.01 -9.74
N ARG A 242 -20.54 -4.34 -9.59
CA ARG A 242 -21.16 -5.31 -10.49
C ARG A 242 -22.68 -5.31 -10.36
N ALA A 243 -23.21 -5.31 -9.14
CA ALA A 243 -24.66 -5.24 -8.89
C ALA A 243 -25.27 -3.94 -9.46
N ALA A 244 -24.59 -2.80 -9.26
CA ALA A 244 -25.00 -1.52 -9.83
C ALA A 244 -24.96 -1.54 -11.37
N ALA A 245 -23.96 -2.19 -11.97
CA ALA A 245 -23.88 -2.32 -13.43
C ALA A 245 -25.00 -3.21 -14.00
N ALA A 246 -25.38 -4.28 -13.30
CA ALA A 246 -26.47 -5.16 -13.70
C ALA A 246 -27.84 -4.48 -13.62
N ALA A 247 -28.04 -3.56 -12.67
CA ALA A 247 -29.30 -2.81 -12.52
C ALA A 247 -29.54 -1.75 -13.61
N LEU A 248 -28.51 -1.41 -14.40
CA LEU A 248 -28.58 -0.42 -15.48
C LEU A 248 -28.87 -1.03 -16.86
N VAL A 249 -28.94 -2.37 -16.95
CA VAL A 249 -29.21 -3.14 -18.18
C VAL A 249 -30.63 -3.69 -18.12
#